data_AF-A0A9P4SHJ0-F1
#
_entry.id   AF-A0A9P4SHJ0-F1
#
_cell.length_a   1.000
_cell.length_b   1.000
_cell.length_c   1.000
_cell.angle_alpha   90.00
_cell.angle_beta   90.00
_cell.angle_gamma   90.00
#
_symmetry.space_group_name_H-M   'P 1'
#
loop_
_entity.id
_entity.type
_entity.pdbx_description
1 polymer ?
#
loop_
_entity_poly.entity_id
_entity_poly.type
_entity_poly.pdbx_seq_one_letter_code
_entity_poly.pdbx_strand_id
1 'polypeptide(L)'
;MASLFRTNTLLLLCLASSAFSACTTKARRQAWHTLSNTEKLEYINAELCLMQKPTKLGLPGCKTRFDELQAVHQLQAYSTHFVVCERSHPWQRQVLQL
;
A
#
# COMPACT_ATOMS: atom_id res chain seq x y z
N MET A 1 54.03 -3.88 34.13
CA MET A 1 52.61 -4.14 33.86
C MET A 1 52.29 -3.44 32.55
N ALA A 2 52.08 -4.21 31.49
CA ALA A 2 52.11 -3.74 30.11
C ALA A 2 50.75 -3.28 29.57
N SER A 3 50.82 -2.34 28.61
CA SER A 3 49.88 -2.04 27.50
C SER A 3 48.49 -1.50 27.87
N LEU A 4 48.20 -0.21 27.68
CA LEU A 4 47.79 0.42 26.40
C LEU A 4 46.66 -0.32 25.69
N PHE A 5 45.44 0.22 25.75
CA PHE A 5 44.57 0.49 24.59
C PHE A 5 43.61 1.65 24.91
N ARG A 6 43.89 2.81 24.30
CA ARG A 6 42.88 3.81 23.93
C ARG A 6 41.85 3.13 23.04
N THR A 7 40.56 3.47 23.17
CA THR A 7 39.72 3.89 22.02
C THR A 7 38.29 4.24 22.45
N ASN A 8 38.03 5.54 22.47
CA ASN A 8 36.84 6.24 21.98
C ASN A 8 35.62 5.38 21.55
N THR A 9 34.75 5.04 22.51
CA THR A 9 33.47 4.36 22.28
C THR A 9 32.39 5.34 21.80
N LEU A 10 32.68 6.12 20.75
CA LEU A 10 31.73 7.08 20.16
C LEU A 10 31.31 6.74 18.72
N LEU A 11 31.66 5.56 18.19
CA LEU A 11 31.53 5.32 16.76
C LEU A 11 31.06 3.91 16.41
N LEU A 12 29.84 3.51 16.80
CA LEU A 12 29.21 2.28 16.30
C LEU A 12 27.67 2.28 16.38
N LEU A 13 27.04 3.45 16.18
CA LEU A 13 25.57 3.59 16.12
C LEU A 13 25.01 4.10 14.78
N CYS A 14 25.86 4.33 13.79
CA CYS A 14 25.41 4.63 12.43
C CYS A 14 25.94 3.52 11.53
N LEU A 15 25.07 2.64 11.00
CA LEU A 15 25.25 1.88 9.74
C LEU A 15 24.13 0.84 9.60
N ALA A 16 22.88 1.30 9.54
CA ALA A 16 21.83 0.58 8.83
C ALA A 16 20.84 1.59 8.26
N SER A 17 21.35 2.53 7.47
CA SER A 17 20.49 3.29 6.56
C SER A 17 20.00 2.31 5.51
N SER A 18 18.78 1.78 5.67
CA SER A 18 18.09 1.04 4.62
C SER A 18 18.00 1.95 3.41
N ALA A 19 18.88 1.76 2.42
CA ALA A 19 18.81 2.45 1.16
C ALA A 19 17.59 1.92 0.40
N PHE A 20 16.42 2.53 0.61
CA PHE A 20 15.29 2.35 -0.27
C PHE A 20 15.71 2.86 -1.65
N SER A 21 15.75 1.98 -2.64
CA SER A 21 15.95 2.39 -4.02
C SER A 21 14.89 3.42 -4.38
N ALA A 22 15.31 4.53 -4.97
CA ALA A 22 14.38 5.58 -5.39
C ALA A 22 13.44 5.04 -6.46
N CYS A 23 12.15 5.38 -6.37
CA CYS A 23 11.18 5.05 -7.41
C CYS A 23 11.54 5.81 -8.70
N THR A 24 12.09 5.09 -9.69
CA THR A 24 12.53 5.63 -10.98
C THR A 24 11.37 5.74 -11.98
N THR A 25 10.43 4.79 -11.94
CA THR A 25 9.24 4.76 -12.79
C THR A 25 8.01 5.14 -11.99
N LYS A 26 7.45 6.32 -12.27
CA LYS A 26 6.27 6.84 -11.56
C LYS A 26 5.00 6.60 -12.36
N ALA A 27 4.04 5.87 -11.79
CA ALA A 27 2.69 5.78 -12.33
C ALA A 27 2.02 7.16 -12.30
N ARG A 28 1.22 7.47 -13.33
CA ARG A 28 0.42 8.71 -13.40
C ARG A 28 -1.06 8.39 -13.36
N ARG A 29 -1.78 9.00 -12.42
CA ARG A 29 -3.24 8.96 -12.38
C ARG A 29 -3.79 9.99 -13.37
N GLN A 30 -4.76 9.56 -14.19
CA GLN A 30 -5.43 10.40 -15.17
C GLN A 30 -6.89 10.58 -14.74
N ALA A 31 -7.50 11.71 -15.12
CA ALA A 31 -8.91 11.92 -14.85
C ALA A 31 -9.75 11.05 -15.78
N TRP A 32 -10.83 10.45 -15.27
CA TRP A 32 -11.63 9.48 -16.05
C TRP A 32 -12.09 10.00 -17.42
N HIS A 33 -12.51 11.26 -17.49
CA HIS A 33 -13.00 11.87 -18.72
C HIS A 33 -11.90 12.13 -19.77
N THR A 34 -10.61 12.09 -19.40
CA THR A 34 -9.49 12.25 -20.33
C THR A 34 -9.05 10.94 -20.96
N LEU A 35 -9.55 9.80 -20.48
CA LEU A 35 -9.24 8.48 -21.03
C LEU A 35 -10.00 8.23 -22.34
N SER A 36 -9.33 7.58 -23.29
CA SER A 36 -9.94 7.00 -24.48
C SER A 36 -10.92 5.89 -24.11
N ASN A 37 -11.83 5.55 -25.03
CA ASN A 37 -12.78 4.46 -24.79
C ASN A 37 -12.06 3.10 -24.59
N THR A 38 -10.93 2.88 -25.24
CA THR A 38 -10.12 1.68 -25.06
C THR A 38 -9.54 1.60 -23.65
N GLU A 39 -8.91 2.68 -23.16
CA GLU A 39 -8.36 2.72 -21.79
C GLU A 39 -9.44 2.54 -20.72
N LYS A 40 -10.63 3.13 -20.93
CA LYS A 40 -11.78 2.92 -20.05
C LYS A 40 -12.23 1.46 -20.04
N LEU A 41 -12.32 0.83 -21.21
CA LEU A 41 -12.71 -0.56 -21.34
C LEU A 41 -11.67 -1.48 -20.67
N GLU A 42 -10.38 -1.21 -20.84
CA GLU A 42 -9.30 -1.94 -20.16
C GLU A 42 -9.41 -1.86 -18.65
N TYR A 43 -9.68 -0.66 -18.10
CA TYR A 43 -9.91 -0.47 -16.68
C TYR A 43 -11.13 -1.27 -16.18
N ILE A 44 -12.27 -1.20 -16.87
CA ILE A 44 -13.48 -1.94 -16.51
C ILE A 44 -13.25 -3.45 -16.57
N ASN A 45 -12.55 -3.94 -17.59
CA ASN A 45 -12.21 -5.36 -17.70
C ASN A 45 -11.33 -5.82 -16.53
N ALA A 46 -10.42 -4.98 -16.04
CA ALA A 46 -9.64 -5.28 -14.85
C ALA A 46 -10.50 -5.37 -13.57
N GLU A 47 -11.48 -4.48 -13.39
CA GLU A 47 -12.43 -4.57 -12.27
C GLU A 47 -13.28 -5.84 -12.34
N LEU A 48 -13.84 -6.16 -13.52
CA LEU A 48 -14.60 -7.39 -13.73
C LEU A 48 -13.76 -8.65 -13.46
N CYS A 49 -12.47 -8.60 -13.80
CA CYS A 49 -11.52 -9.67 -13.46
C CYS A 49 -11.41 -9.89 -11.94
N LEU A 50 -11.37 -8.83 -11.14
CA LEU A 50 -11.39 -8.93 -9.67
C LEU A 50 -12.72 -9.50 -9.15
N MET A 51 -13.83 -9.11 -9.77
CA MET A 51 -15.16 -9.64 -9.43
C MET A 51 -15.36 -11.11 -9.85
N GLN A 52 -14.47 -11.68 -10.66
CA GLN A 52 -14.54 -13.10 -11.06
C GLN A 52 -13.53 -13.98 -10.32
N LYS A 53 -12.40 -13.42 -9.89
CA LYS A 53 -11.36 -14.21 -9.20
C LYS A 53 -11.83 -14.65 -7.80
N PRO A 54 -11.57 -15.91 -7.40
CA PRO A 54 -11.93 -16.41 -6.07
C PRO A 54 -11.10 -15.72 -4.98
N THR A 55 -11.60 -15.72 -3.73
CA THR A 55 -10.99 -15.15 -2.52
C THR A 55 -9.57 -15.68 -2.19
N LYS A 56 -8.72 -14.92 -1.45
CA LYS A 56 -7.42 -15.41 -0.85
C LYS A 56 -7.57 -15.57 0.63
N LEU A 57 -8.11 -14.53 1.24
CA LEU A 57 -8.06 -14.30 2.68
C LEU A 57 -9.14 -15.15 3.37
N GLY A 58 -10.13 -15.62 2.61
CA GLY A 58 -11.18 -16.49 3.12
C GLY A 58 -12.10 -15.76 4.09
N LEU A 59 -12.31 -14.46 3.86
CA LEU A 59 -13.16 -13.64 4.72
C LEU A 59 -14.62 -14.14 4.66
N PRO A 60 -15.34 -14.18 5.80
CA PRO A 60 -16.72 -14.66 5.84
C PRO A 60 -17.62 -13.92 4.85
N GLY A 61 -18.40 -14.69 4.08
CA GLY A 61 -19.35 -14.13 3.11
C GLY A 61 -18.74 -13.62 1.80
N CYS A 62 -17.41 -13.56 1.68
CA CYS A 62 -16.74 -13.13 0.45
C CYS A 62 -16.63 -14.31 -0.54
N LYS A 63 -16.98 -14.06 -1.81
CA LYS A 63 -16.85 -15.02 -2.91
C LYS A 63 -15.74 -14.62 -3.88
N THR A 64 -15.48 -13.33 -4.00
CA THR A 64 -14.58 -12.76 -5.01
C THR A 64 -13.47 -11.91 -4.37
N ARG A 65 -12.42 -11.58 -5.14
CA ARG A 65 -11.40 -10.62 -4.70
C ARG A 65 -11.99 -9.26 -4.41
N PHE A 66 -12.96 -8.86 -5.21
CA PHE A 66 -13.67 -7.60 -5.03
C PHE A 66 -14.42 -7.57 -3.70
N ASP A 67 -15.08 -8.66 -3.33
CA ASP A 67 -15.77 -8.77 -2.03
C ASP A 67 -14.79 -8.62 -0.86
N GLU A 68 -13.57 -9.18 -0.97
CA GLU A 68 -12.55 -9.05 0.08
C GLU A 68 -12.06 -7.61 0.25
N LEU A 69 -11.93 -6.85 -0.84
CA LEU A 69 -11.59 -5.42 -0.76
C LEU A 69 -12.67 -4.64 -0.01
N GLN A 70 -13.94 -4.94 -0.27
CA GLN A 70 -15.06 -4.32 0.45
C GLN A 70 -15.09 -4.74 1.92
N ALA A 71 -14.93 -6.03 2.21
CA ALA A 71 -14.95 -6.55 3.57
C ALA A 71 -13.84 -5.94 4.44
N VAL A 72 -12.60 -5.83 3.91
CA VAL A 72 -11.51 -5.16 4.63
C VAL A 72 -11.82 -3.69 4.88
N HIS A 73 -12.38 -2.98 3.89
CA HIS A 73 -12.78 -1.59 4.08
C HIS A 73 -13.83 -1.44 5.19
N GLN A 74 -14.83 -2.33 5.24
CA GLN A 74 -15.85 -2.34 6.29
C GLN A 74 -15.23 -2.62 7.67
N LEU A 75 -14.38 -3.65 7.78
CA LEU A 75 -13.73 -4.03 9.04
C LEU A 75 -12.85 -2.91 9.61
N GLN A 76 -12.25 -2.10 8.75
CA GLN A 76 -11.31 -1.05 9.16
C GLN A 76 -11.96 0.32 9.31
N ALA A 77 -13.21 0.51 8.86
CA ALA A 77 -13.88 1.80 8.75
C ALA A 77 -13.80 2.64 10.04
N TYR A 78 -14.04 2.03 11.20
CA TYR A 78 -13.98 2.71 12.50
C TYR A 78 -12.60 3.32 12.82
N SER A 79 -11.53 2.69 12.33
CA SER A 79 -10.16 3.11 12.59
C SER A 79 -9.53 3.95 11.46
N THR A 80 -10.28 4.20 10.37
CA THR A 80 -9.78 4.85 9.15
C THR A 80 -10.64 6.03 8.69
N HIS A 81 -11.86 6.19 9.23
CA HIS A 81 -12.74 7.34 8.97
C HIS A 81 -12.97 8.13 10.26
N PHE A 82 -13.05 9.46 10.15
CA PHE A 82 -13.22 10.40 11.29
C PHE A 82 -12.13 10.31 12.38
N VAL A 83 -11.02 9.66 12.06
CA VAL A 83 -9.79 9.68 12.85
C VAL A 83 -8.86 10.80 12.38
N VAL A 84 -7.84 11.09 13.18
CA VAL A 84 -6.76 12.03 12.84
C VAL A 84 -6.26 11.81 11.41
N CYS A 85 -6.01 12.93 10.72
CA CYS A 85 -5.61 12.99 9.31
C CYS A 85 -4.42 12.05 8.98
N GLU A 86 -3.49 11.88 9.92
CA GLU A 86 -2.31 11.02 9.80
C GLU A 86 -2.63 9.52 9.65
N ARG A 87 -3.84 9.09 10.01
CA ARG A 87 -4.28 7.69 9.91
C ARG A 87 -5.29 7.48 8.80
N SER A 88 -6.21 8.42 8.61
CA SER A 88 -7.19 8.34 7.53
C SER A 88 -6.47 8.42 6.17
N HIS A 89 -6.04 9.60 5.74
CA HIS A 89 -5.57 9.84 4.37
C HIS A 89 -4.50 8.85 3.86
N PRO A 90 -3.50 8.42 4.65
CA PRO A 90 -2.56 7.40 4.19
C PRO A 90 -3.22 6.05 3.91
N TRP A 91 -4.19 5.64 4.72
CA TRP A 91 -4.92 4.39 4.52
C TRP A 91 -5.75 4.41 3.23
N GLN A 92 -6.50 5.49 2.96
CA GLN A 92 -7.23 5.60 1.69
C GLN A 92 -6.28 5.62 0.49
N ARG A 93 -5.08 6.22 0.61
CA ARG A 93 -4.07 6.15 -0.46
C ARG A 93 -3.60 4.73 -0.73
N GLN A 94 -3.38 3.93 0.32
CA GLN A 94 -2.88 2.57 0.20
C GLN A 94 -3.93 1.63 -0.42
N VAL A 95 -5.21 1.74 -0.02
CA VAL A 95 -6.30 0.92 -0.59
C VAL A 95 -6.46 1.15 -2.10
N LEU A 96 -6.28 2.37 -2.58
CA LEU A 96 -6.36 2.71 -4.01
C LEU A 96 -5.09 2.31 -4.80
N GLN A 97 -4.15 1.59 -4.20
CA GLN A 97 -2.91 1.10 -4.83
C GLN A 97 -2.83 -0.43 -4.86
N LEU A 98 -3.83 -1.15 -4.31
CA LEU A 98 -3.92 -2.61 -4.29
C LEU A 98 -4.60 -3.14 -5.57
#